data_AF-A0A352R009-F1
#
_entry.id   AF-A0A352R009-F1
#
_cell.length_a   1.000
_cell.length_b   1.000
_cell.length_c   1.000
_cell.angle_alpha   90.00
_cell.angle_beta   90.00
_cell.angle_gamma   90.00
#
_symmetry.space_group_name_H-M   'P 1'
#
loop_
_entity.id
_entity.type
_entity.pdbx_description
1 polymer ?
#
loop_
_entity_poly.entity_id
_entity_poly.type
_entity_poly.pdbx_seq_one_letter_code
_entity_poly.pdbx_strand_id
1 'polypeptide(L)'
;MRYISTRGQAPSLGFADVLLTGLASDGGLYVPESLPAFSQDEIQAMASMSYAELAHKVILPFVEADVTSAELKVMVDETYAGFSHHAVAPLVQLDRNEWVLELFHGPTLAFKDFALQLLGRLMDHVLSKRNKKLVIMGATSGDTGSAAIEGCRHSEHVQLFILHPHERVSEVQRRQMTTLIGDNIHNIAVTGNFDDCQQMVKQSFADQSFLAGGQLGAVNSINWARIMAQIVYYFYAAVAVGGPQRPVSFSVPTGNFGDIYA
;
A
#
# COMPACT_ATOMS: atom_id res chain seq x y z
N MET A 1 12.84 10.82 9.48
CA MET A 1 13.40 9.73 8.65
C MET A 1 13.82 10.26 7.28
N ARG A 2 14.92 9.74 6.70
CA ARG A 2 15.28 9.93 5.29
C ARG A 2 15.25 8.59 4.56
N TYR A 3 15.11 8.64 3.25
CA TYR A 3 15.03 7.46 2.39
C TYR A 3 16.09 7.48 1.31
N ILE A 4 16.79 6.37 1.14
CA ILE A 4 17.90 6.21 0.19
C ILE A 4 17.54 5.20 -0.89
N SER A 5 18.13 5.35 -2.09
CA SER A 5 17.99 4.36 -3.15
C SER A 5 18.86 3.15 -2.85
N THR A 6 18.33 1.94 -3.10
CA THR A 6 19.10 0.69 -3.07
C THR A 6 20.25 0.63 -4.08
N ARG A 7 20.30 1.54 -5.06
CA ARG A 7 21.42 1.67 -6.01
C ARG A 7 22.40 2.79 -5.68
N GLY A 8 22.09 3.60 -4.66
CA GLY A 8 23.00 4.60 -4.09
C GLY A 8 23.32 5.81 -4.97
N GLN A 9 22.67 5.98 -6.13
CA GLN A 9 22.95 7.05 -7.10
C GLN A 9 21.81 8.06 -7.24
N ALA A 10 20.69 7.86 -6.54
CA ALA A 10 19.61 8.83 -6.45
C ALA A 10 19.71 9.69 -5.17
N PRO A 11 19.16 10.92 -5.19
CA PRO A 11 19.08 11.75 -4.00
C PRO A 11 18.34 11.06 -2.86
N SER A 12 18.81 11.29 -1.63
CA SER A 12 18.05 10.98 -0.42
C SER A 12 16.79 11.84 -0.38
N LEU A 13 15.63 11.26 -0.07
CA LEU A 13 14.32 11.92 -0.09
C LEU A 13 13.60 11.88 1.28
N GLY A 14 12.63 12.77 1.46
CA GLY A 14 11.67 12.72 2.58
C GLY A 14 10.54 11.72 2.26
N PHE A 15 9.73 11.38 3.26
CA PHE A 15 8.65 10.41 3.07
C PHE A 15 7.65 10.88 2.01
N ALA A 16 7.23 12.15 2.07
CA ALA A 16 6.28 12.72 1.11
C ALA A 16 6.79 12.65 -0.35
N ASP A 17 8.10 12.81 -0.57
CA ASP A 17 8.66 12.72 -1.92
C ASP A 17 8.78 11.27 -2.39
N VAL A 18 9.18 10.35 -1.50
CA VAL A 18 9.19 8.90 -1.80
C VAL A 18 7.80 8.39 -2.13
N LEU A 19 6.80 8.80 -1.35
CA LEU A 19 5.41 8.43 -1.52
C LEU A 19 4.91 8.75 -2.93
N LEU A 20 5.22 9.94 -3.44
CA LEU A 20 4.76 10.42 -4.75
C LEU A 20 5.63 9.97 -5.92
N THR A 21 6.92 9.70 -5.71
CA THR A 21 7.85 9.32 -6.78
C THR A 21 7.81 7.81 -7.06
N GLY A 22 7.72 6.98 -6.01
CA GLY A 22 7.72 5.51 -6.12
C GLY A 22 9.11 4.93 -6.43
N LEU A 23 9.61 5.10 -7.66
CA LEU A 23 10.91 4.58 -8.10
C LEU A 23 12.00 5.65 -7.99
N ALA A 24 13.20 5.28 -7.54
CA ALA A 24 14.33 6.22 -7.51
C ALA A 24 14.81 6.57 -8.93
N SER A 25 15.40 7.76 -9.09
CA SER A 25 15.86 8.26 -10.40
C SER A 25 16.97 7.42 -11.04
N ASP A 26 17.68 6.60 -10.26
CA ASP A 26 18.70 5.64 -10.71
C ASP A 26 18.11 4.25 -11.02
N GLY A 27 16.77 4.11 -10.99
CA GLY A 27 16.05 2.86 -11.16
C GLY A 27 16.11 1.93 -9.94
N GLY A 28 16.62 2.41 -8.80
CA GLY A 28 16.57 1.69 -7.53
C GLY A 28 15.25 1.88 -6.78
N LEU A 29 15.15 1.25 -5.62
CA LEU A 29 13.98 1.35 -4.73
C LEU A 29 14.33 2.22 -3.52
N TYR A 30 13.39 3.05 -3.07
CA TYR A 30 13.58 3.80 -1.83
C TYR A 30 13.33 2.92 -0.60
N VAL A 31 14.29 2.92 0.32
CA VAL A 31 14.24 2.26 1.63
C VAL A 31 14.64 3.26 2.71
N PRO A 32 14.15 3.12 3.95
CA PRO A 32 14.54 4.02 5.03
C PRO A 32 16.04 3.88 5.32
N GLU A 33 16.70 5.00 5.59
CA GLU A 33 18.13 5.02 5.91
C GLU A 33 18.46 4.29 7.22
N SER A 34 17.47 4.19 8.12
CA SER A 34 17.53 3.38 9.33
C SER A 34 16.16 2.78 9.65
N LEU A 35 16.15 1.65 10.36
CA LEU A 35 14.90 1.04 10.84
C LEU A 35 14.56 1.55 12.24
N PRO A 36 13.31 1.95 12.51
CA PRO A 36 12.83 2.17 13.87
C PRO A 36 13.02 0.90 14.71
N ALA A 37 13.44 1.07 15.96
CA ALA A 37 13.59 -0.01 16.91
C ALA A 37 12.55 0.12 18.02
N PHE A 38 11.97 -1.01 18.43
CA PHE A 38 11.06 -1.09 19.57
C PHE A 38 11.67 -2.02 20.61
N SER A 39 11.61 -1.61 21.88
CA SER A 39 12.00 -2.46 23.01
C SER A 39 11.03 -3.63 23.19
N GLN A 40 11.45 -4.69 23.90
CA GLN A 40 10.54 -5.81 24.20
C GLN A 40 9.29 -5.35 24.96
N ASP A 41 9.43 -4.41 25.90
CA ASP A 41 8.30 -3.86 26.66
C ASP A 41 7.33 -3.09 25.75
N GLU A 42 7.84 -2.33 24.77
CA GLU A 42 7.00 -1.68 23.77
C GLU A 42 6.25 -2.68 22.89
N ILE A 43 6.92 -3.73 22.42
CA ILE A 43 6.29 -4.78 21.60
C ILE A 43 5.26 -5.55 22.44
N GLN A 44 5.54 -5.83 23.71
CA GLN A 44 4.59 -6.48 24.60
C GLN A 44 3.34 -5.60 24.84
N ALA A 45 3.51 -4.29 24.98
CA ALA A 45 2.40 -3.35 25.13
C ALA A 45 1.51 -3.26 23.87
N MET A 46 2.03 -3.63 22.69
CA MET A 46 1.24 -3.67 21.44
C MET A 46 0.16 -4.76 21.46
N ALA A 47 0.28 -5.79 22.31
CA ALA A 47 -0.70 -6.89 22.38
C ALA A 47 -2.11 -6.45 22.80
N SER A 48 -2.24 -5.30 23.48
CA SER A 48 -3.53 -4.75 23.92
C SER A 48 -4.08 -3.67 22.97
N MET A 49 -3.35 -3.31 21.92
CA MET A 49 -3.77 -2.27 20.96
C MET A 49 -4.77 -2.83 19.95
N SER A 50 -5.72 -2.00 19.54
CA SER A 50 -6.47 -2.22 18.30
C SER A 50 -5.54 -2.19 17.09
N TYR A 51 -5.98 -2.72 15.95
CA TYR A 51 -5.18 -2.71 14.72
C TYR A 51 -4.81 -1.28 14.28
N ALA A 52 -5.72 -0.31 14.42
CA ALA A 52 -5.46 1.08 14.06
C ALA A 52 -4.45 1.76 15.00
N GLU A 53 -4.53 1.50 16.32
CA GLU A 53 -3.53 1.98 17.28
C GLU A 53 -2.15 1.38 17.02
N LEU A 54 -2.10 0.08 16.71
CA LEU A 54 -0.86 -0.59 16.33
C LEU A 54 -0.29 -0.01 15.04
N ALA A 55 -1.12 0.18 14.02
CA ALA A 55 -0.73 0.80 12.76
C ALA A 55 -0.15 2.19 13.00
N HIS A 56 -0.79 3.02 13.84
CA HIS A 56 -0.28 4.33 14.22
C HIS A 56 1.13 4.22 14.85
N LYS A 57 1.29 3.37 15.87
CA LYS A 57 2.55 3.20 16.61
C LYS A 57 3.69 2.69 15.71
N VAL A 58 3.41 1.73 14.81
CA VAL A 58 4.40 1.14 13.90
C VAL A 58 4.77 2.08 12.75
N ILE A 59 3.79 2.81 12.20
CA ILE A 59 3.99 3.65 11.00
C ILE A 59 4.56 5.02 11.33
N LEU A 60 4.20 5.62 12.47
CA LEU A 60 4.56 7.01 12.81
C LEU A 60 6.06 7.32 12.63
N PRO A 61 7.02 6.49 13.10
CA PRO A 61 8.45 6.81 12.96
C PRO A 61 8.94 6.93 11.51
N PHE A 62 8.24 6.30 10.56
CA PHE A 62 8.58 6.37 9.15
C PHE A 62 8.09 7.67 8.50
N VAL A 63 7.03 8.28 9.02
CA VAL A 63 6.27 9.35 8.35
C VAL A 63 6.22 10.67 9.13
N GLU A 64 6.63 10.69 10.40
CA GLU A 64 6.43 11.82 11.33
C GLU A 64 7.01 13.16 10.89
N ALA A 65 7.98 13.16 9.97
CA ALA A 65 8.55 14.38 9.39
C ALA A 65 7.60 15.09 8.42
N ASP A 66 6.66 14.36 7.79
CA ASP A 66 5.75 14.86 6.76
C ASP A 66 4.27 14.77 7.18
N VAL A 67 3.95 13.85 8.10
CA VAL A 67 2.59 13.58 8.60
C VAL A 67 2.61 13.64 10.12
N THR A 68 1.82 14.53 10.71
CA THR A 68 1.77 14.64 12.17
C THR A 68 1.10 13.41 12.79
N SER A 69 1.39 13.14 14.06
CA SER A 69 0.76 12.04 14.80
C SER A 69 -0.78 12.10 14.77
N ALA A 70 -1.37 13.29 14.87
CA ALA A 70 -2.83 13.48 14.82
C ALA A 70 -3.40 13.19 13.43
N GLU A 71 -2.74 13.66 12.36
CA GLU A 71 -3.13 13.39 10.97
C GLU A 71 -3.05 11.90 10.66
N LEU A 72 -1.96 11.23 11.06
CA LEU A 72 -1.79 9.80 10.87
C LEU A 72 -2.90 9.02 11.60
N LYS A 73 -3.24 9.42 12.83
CA LYS A 73 -4.29 8.76 13.62
C LYS A 73 -5.62 8.75 12.88
N VAL A 74 -6.04 9.89 12.35
CA VAL A 74 -7.27 9.98 11.54
C VAL A 74 -7.19 9.04 10.34
N MET A 75 -6.10 9.07 9.58
CA MET A 75 -5.97 8.24 8.38
C MET A 75 -6.00 6.74 8.68
N VAL A 76 -5.33 6.26 9.74
CA VAL A 76 -5.35 4.82 10.08
C VAL A 76 -6.70 4.39 10.64
N ASP A 77 -7.35 5.22 11.47
CA ASP A 77 -8.68 4.93 12.01
C ASP A 77 -9.69 4.78 10.86
N GLU A 78 -9.71 5.73 9.91
CA GLU A 78 -10.59 5.70 8.74
C GLU A 78 -10.26 4.57 7.76
N THR A 79 -8.97 4.21 7.63
CA THR A 79 -8.53 3.12 6.75
C THR A 79 -9.09 1.79 7.24
N TYR A 80 -8.85 1.46 8.50
CA TYR A 80 -9.15 0.12 9.01
C TYR A 80 -10.59 -0.04 9.49
N ALA A 81 -11.34 1.06 9.68
CA ALA A 81 -12.79 1.01 9.87
C ALA A 81 -13.55 0.45 8.65
N GLY A 82 -12.96 0.50 7.45
CA GLY A 82 -13.56 -0.04 6.23
C GLY A 82 -13.47 -1.57 6.08
N PHE A 83 -12.83 -2.27 7.01
CA PHE A 83 -12.70 -3.72 6.99
C PHE A 83 -13.93 -4.38 7.62
N SER A 84 -14.37 -5.51 7.04
CA SER A 84 -15.59 -6.20 7.46
C SER A 84 -15.44 -6.98 8.78
N HIS A 85 -14.21 -7.13 9.29
CA HIS A 85 -13.92 -7.85 10.52
C HIS A 85 -13.34 -6.89 11.57
N HIS A 86 -13.87 -6.94 12.81
CA HIS A 86 -13.44 -6.03 13.90
C HIS A 86 -11.95 -6.13 14.24
N ALA A 87 -11.36 -7.31 14.13
CA ALA A 87 -9.92 -7.53 14.31
C ALA A 87 -9.06 -7.03 13.13
N VAL A 88 -9.68 -6.67 12.01
CA VAL A 88 -9.07 -6.31 10.72
C VAL A 88 -8.32 -7.47 10.05
N ALA A 89 -7.38 -8.10 10.77
CA ALA A 89 -6.58 -9.25 10.34
C ALA A 89 -6.69 -10.42 11.35
N PRO A 90 -7.84 -11.11 11.46
CA PRO A 90 -8.00 -12.19 12.45
C PRO A 90 -7.04 -13.36 12.20
N LEU A 91 -6.63 -14.01 13.29
CA LEU A 91 -5.90 -15.27 13.28
C LEU A 91 -6.88 -16.43 13.50
N VAL A 92 -6.86 -17.40 12.61
CA VAL A 92 -7.60 -18.65 12.74
C VAL A 92 -6.62 -19.78 13.02
N GLN A 93 -6.77 -20.45 14.16
CA GLN A 93 -5.94 -21.59 14.52
C GLN A 93 -6.33 -22.82 13.70
N LEU A 94 -5.36 -23.45 13.05
CA LEU A 94 -5.56 -24.69 12.28
C LEU A 94 -5.11 -25.94 13.03
N ASP A 95 -4.01 -25.83 13.79
CA ASP A 95 -3.44 -26.92 14.59
C ASP A 95 -2.75 -26.36 15.85
N ARG A 96 -2.10 -27.21 16.64
CA ARG A 96 -1.48 -26.92 17.93
C ARG A 96 -0.56 -25.70 17.91
N ASN A 97 0.20 -25.51 16.84
CA ASN A 97 1.11 -24.39 16.67
C ASN A 97 1.09 -23.87 15.23
N GLU A 98 -0.09 -23.85 14.61
CA GLU A 98 -0.31 -23.39 13.24
C GLU A 98 -1.55 -22.49 13.17
N TRP A 99 -1.41 -21.33 12.51
CA TRP A 99 -2.46 -20.34 12.34
C TRP A 99 -2.46 -19.81 10.90
N VAL A 100 -3.64 -19.41 10.44
CA VAL A 100 -3.83 -18.59 9.24
C VAL A 100 -4.14 -17.16 9.67
N LEU A 101 -3.37 -16.21 9.14
CA LEU A 101 -3.66 -14.79 9.24
C LEU A 101 -4.56 -14.39 8.06
N GLU A 102 -5.82 -14.11 8.34
CA GLU A 102 -6.80 -13.78 7.30
C GLU A 102 -6.65 -12.32 6.86
N LEU A 103 -5.93 -12.11 5.76
CA LEU A 103 -5.70 -10.79 5.17
C LEU A 103 -6.69 -10.46 4.04
N PHE A 104 -7.95 -10.89 4.16
CA PHE A 104 -8.95 -10.76 3.09
C PHE A 104 -10.28 -10.16 3.56
N HIS A 105 -10.30 -9.49 4.72
CA HIS A 105 -11.48 -8.79 5.23
C HIS A 105 -11.55 -7.32 4.82
N GLY A 106 -10.66 -6.90 3.91
CA GLY A 106 -10.72 -5.59 3.28
C GLY A 106 -11.82 -5.51 2.21
N PRO A 107 -12.09 -4.31 1.70
CA PRO A 107 -13.19 -4.05 0.77
C PRO A 107 -13.07 -4.80 -0.57
N THR A 108 -11.87 -5.27 -0.94
CA THR A 108 -11.64 -6.01 -2.19
C THR A 108 -11.28 -7.47 -1.96
N LEU A 109 -11.35 -7.93 -0.71
CA LEU A 109 -11.13 -9.32 -0.31
C LEU A 109 -9.69 -9.81 -0.56
N ALA A 110 -8.71 -8.91 -0.50
CA ALA A 110 -7.31 -9.23 -0.74
C ALA A 110 -6.36 -8.48 0.21
N PHE A 111 -5.20 -9.08 0.51
CA PHE A 111 -4.22 -8.49 1.44
C PHE A 111 -3.69 -7.12 1.01
N LYS A 112 -3.81 -6.81 -0.29
CA LYS A 112 -3.42 -5.50 -0.84
C LYS A 112 -4.24 -4.36 -0.25
N ASP A 113 -5.43 -4.62 0.28
CA ASP A 113 -6.26 -3.63 0.95
C ASP A 113 -5.56 -2.99 2.16
N PHE A 114 -4.82 -3.76 2.95
CA PHE A 114 -4.11 -3.24 4.14
C PHE A 114 -3.16 -2.10 3.78
N ALA A 115 -2.51 -2.20 2.63
CA ALA A 115 -1.58 -1.21 2.14
C ALA A 115 -2.27 -0.11 1.31
N LEU A 116 -3.11 -0.50 0.35
CA LEU A 116 -3.61 0.43 -0.67
C LEU A 116 -4.69 1.37 -0.14
N GLN A 117 -5.47 0.96 0.86
CA GLN A 117 -6.43 1.84 1.51
C GLN A 117 -5.71 2.99 2.26
N LEU A 118 -4.63 2.68 2.99
CA LEU A 118 -3.82 3.70 3.67
C LEU A 118 -3.04 4.55 2.67
N LEU A 119 -2.49 3.92 1.62
CA LEU A 119 -1.72 4.61 0.58
C LEU A 119 -2.52 5.74 -0.07
N GLY A 120 -3.77 5.48 -0.44
CA GLY A 120 -4.64 6.48 -1.05
C GLY A 120 -4.84 7.72 -0.17
N ARG A 121 -5.08 7.50 1.13
CA ARG A 121 -5.22 8.59 2.12
C ARG A 121 -3.92 9.37 2.30
N LEU A 122 -2.78 8.68 2.42
CA LEU A 122 -1.47 9.32 2.55
C LEU A 122 -1.15 10.17 1.32
N MET A 123 -1.43 9.66 0.12
CA MET A 123 -1.21 10.38 -1.13
C MET A 123 -2.11 11.62 -1.20
N ASP A 124 -3.41 11.47 -0.93
CA ASP A 124 -4.36 12.59 -0.96
C ASP A 124 -3.96 13.69 0.05
N HIS A 125 -3.58 13.30 1.27
CA HIS A 125 -3.10 14.23 2.31
C HIS A 125 -1.87 15.03 1.86
N VAL A 126 -0.85 14.35 1.32
CA VAL A 126 0.39 15.00 0.87
C VAL A 126 0.13 15.88 -0.35
N LEU A 127 -0.71 15.44 -1.29
CA LEU A 127 -1.08 16.21 -2.48
C LEU A 127 -1.90 17.45 -2.14
N SER A 128 -2.86 17.33 -1.23
CA SER A 128 -3.66 18.43 -0.70
C SER A 128 -2.78 19.50 -0.04
N LYS A 129 -1.87 19.10 0.86
CA LYS A 129 -0.89 20.02 1.49
C LYS A 129 -0.02 20.75 0.47
N ARG A 130 0.29 20.10 -0.66
CA ARG A 130 1.13 20.66 -1.73
C ARG A 130 0.32 21.38 -2.80
N ASN A 131 -1.01 21.39 -2.72
CA ASN A 131 -1.92 21.87 -3.75
C ASN A 131 -1.55 21.31 -5.15
N LYS A 132 -1.35 19.99 -5.23
CA LYS A 132 -0.95 19.28 -6.46
C LYS A 132 -1.96 18.21 -6.82
N LYS A 133 -1.98 17.83 -8.10
CA LYS A 133 -2.72 16.67 -8.60
C LYS A 133 -1.75 15.63 -9.13
N LEU A 134 -2.15 14.37 -9.03
CA LEU A 134 -1.38 13.21 -9.49
C LEU A 134 -2.24 12.37 -10.43
N VAL A 135 -1.69 12.02 -11.58
CA VAL A 135 -2.25 11.00 -12.46
C VAL A 135 -1.55 9.69 -12.13
N ILE A 136 -2.29 8.69 -11.72
CA ILE A 136 -1.77 7.36 -11.44
C ILE A 136 -2.17 6.45 -12.58
N MET A 137 -1.19 5.83 -13.24
CA MET A 137 -1.44 4.83 -14.26
C MET A 137 -0.89 3.47 -13.81
N GLY A 138 -1.73 2.45 -13.87
CA GLY A 138 -1.40 1.10 -13.43
C GLY A 138 -1.89 0.04 -14.41
N ALA A 139 -1.20 -1.10 -14.42
CA ALA A 139 -1.65 -2.31 -15.10
C ALA A 139 -1.94 -3.39 -14.06
N THR A 140 -3.02 -4.16 -14.25
CA THR A 140 -3.38 -5.24 -13.34
C THR A 140 -3.86 -6.50 -14.07
N SER A 141 -3.67 -7.65 -13.44
CA SER A 141 -4.31 -8.92 -13.78
C SER A 141 -5.57 -9.18 -12.94
N GLY A 142 -5.92 -8.28 -12.01
CA GLY A 142 -7.09 -8.38 -11.13
C GLY A 142 -6.93 -7.57 -9.84
N ASP A 143 -6.67 -8.23 -8.72
CA ASP A 143 -6.78 -7.70 -7.34
C ASP A 143 -6.12 -6.34 -7.08
N THR A 144 -4.93 -6.10 -7.62
CA THR A 144 -4.19 -4.84 -7.37
C THR A 144 -4.97 -3.64 -7.89
N GLY A 145 -5.66 -3.79 -9.02
CA GLY A 145 -6.49 -2.73 -9.58
C GLY A 145 -7.70 -2.45 -8.70
N SER A 146 -8.41 -3.49 -8.25
CA SER A 146 -9.56 -3.32 -7.35
C SER A 146 -9.16 -2.55 -6.09
N ALA A 147 -8.09 -2.99 -5.41
CA ALA A 147 -7.65 -2.38 -4.17
C ALA A 147 -7.12 -0.95 -4.37
N ALA A 148 -6.47 -0.65 -5.50
CA ALA A 148 -6.02 0.70 -5.82
C ALA A 148 -7.20 1.64 -6.13
N ILE A 149 -8.20 1.17 -6.87
CA ILE A 149 -9.44 1.90 -7.18
C ILE A 149 -10.16 2.25 -5.88
N GLU A 150 -10.41 1.25 -5.04
CA GLU A 150 -11.12 1.45 -3.78
C GLU A 150 -10.35 2.40 -2.86
N GLY A 151 -9.02 2.26 -2.78
CA GLY A 151 -8.17 3.12 -1.97
C GLY A 151 -8.09 4.58 -2.46
N CYS A 152 -8.31 4.85 -3.75
CA CYS A 152 -8.15 6.19 -4.32
C CYS A 152 -9.47 6.89 -4.71
N ARG A 153 -10.61 6.19 -4.73
CA ARG A 153 -11.89 6.73 -5.23
C ARG A 153 -12.43 7.95 -4.45
N HIS A 154 -11.96 8.14 -3.21
CA HIS A 154 -12.33 9.29 -2.39
C HIS A 154 -11.45 10.53 -2.62
N SER A 155 -10.33 10.39 -3.35
CA SER A 155 -9.36 11.47 -3.52
C SER A 155 -9.79 12.47 -4.59
N GLU A 156 -9.71 13.75 -4.27
CA GLU A 156 -9.91 14.85 -5.22
C GLU A 156 -8.63 15.23 -5.98
N HIS A 157 -7.48 14.73 -5.50
CA HIS A 157 -6.15 15.06 -6.01
C HIS A 157 -5.57 13.97 -6.92
N VAL A 158 -6.12 12.75 -6.88
CA VAL A 158 -5.66 11.62 -7.67
C VAL A 158 -6.63 11.34 -8.83
N GLN A 159 -6.10 11.15 -10.03
CA GLN A 159 -6.81 10.57 -11.17
C GLN A 159 -6.22 9.19 -11.47
N LEU A 160 -7.02 8.13 -11.40
CA LEU A 160 -6.54 6.76 -11.52
C LEU A 160 -6.95 6.13 -12.86
N PHE A 161 -5.96 5.67 -13.62
CA PHE A 161 -6.14 4.96 -14.88
C PHE A 161 -5.62 3.52 -14.73
N ILE A 162 -6.54 2.55 -14.69
CA ILE A 162 -6.20 1.13 -14.53
C ILE A 162 -6.42 0.39 -15.85
N LEU A 163 -5.32 -0.07 -16.44
CA LEU A 163 -5.30 -0.92 -17.62
C LEU A 163 -5.43 -2.38 -17.19
N HIS A 164 -6.34 -3.11 -17.82
CA HIS A 164 -6.47 -4.55 -17.65
C HIS A 164 -6.77 -5.23 -18.99
N PRO A 165 -6.30 -6.46 -19.22
CA PRO A 165 -6.53 -7.13 -20.49
C PRO A 165 -8.01 -7.55 -20.63
N HIS A 166 -8.63 -7.13 -21.74
CA HIS A 166 -10.03 -7.42 -22.06
C HIS A 166 -10.28 -8.94 -22.05
N GLU A 167 -11.33 -9.37 -21.34
CA GLU A 167 -11.74 -10.78 -21.19
C GLU A 167 -10.67 -11.74 -20.62
N ARG A 168 -9.62 -11.21 -19.99
CA ARG A 168 -8.52 -12.01 -19.39
C ARG A 168 -8.32 -11.79 -17.90
N VAL A 169 -9.30 -11.19 -17.24
CA VAL A 169 -9.39 -11.03 -15.78
C VAL A 169 -10.59 -11.83 -15.30
N SER A 170 -10.53 -12.42 -14.09
CA SER A 170 -11.68 -13.15 -13.55
C SER A 170 -12.90 -12.23 -13.44
N GLU A 171 -14.10 -12.80 -13.60
CA GLU A 171 -15.33 -11.99 -13.60
C GLU A 171 -15.54 -11.23 -12.28
N VAL A 172 -15.13 -11.81 -11.14
CA VAL A 172 -15.22 -11.16 -9.82
C VAL A 172 -14.31 -9.93 -9.76
N GLN A 173 -13.04 -10.09 -10.14
CA GLN A 173 -12.07 -8.99 -10.13
C GLN A 173 -12.46 -7.90 -11.15
N ARG A 174 -12.90 -8.30 -12.36
CA ARG A 174 -13.38 -7.36 -13.38
C ARG A 174 -14.54 -6.53 -12.85
N ARG A 175 -15.53 -7.15 -12.20
CA ARG A 175 -16.66 -6.44 -11.58
C ARG A 175 -16.19 -5.48 -10.49
N GLN A 176 -15.37 -5.93 -9.54
CA GLN A 176 -14.80 -5.05 -8.50
C GLN A 176 -14.17 -3.80 -9.12
N MET A 177 -13.41 -3.93 -10.20
CA MET A 177 -12.77 -2.77 -10.83
C MET A 177 -13.72 -1.91 -11.67
N THR A 178 -14.78 -2.46 -12.25
CA THR A 178 -15.63 -1.77 -13.26
C THR A 178 -16.97 -1.30 -12.73
N THR A 179 -17.41 -1.77 -11.56
CA THR A 179 -18.67 -1.35 -10.93
C THR A 179 -18.47 -0.33 -9.83
N LEU A 180 -17.24 -0.11 -9.38
CA LEU A 180 -16.91 1.00 -8.47
C LEU A 180 -16.94 2.29 -9.28
N ILE A 181 -17.87 3.18 -8.94
CA ILE A 181 -18.05 4.47 -9.59
C ILE A 181 -17.31 5.53 -8.78
N GLY A 182 -16.45 6.29 -9.44
CA GLY A 182 -15.83 7.51 -8.92
C GLY A 182 -15.42 8.39 -10.09
N ASP A 183 -15.63 9.70 -9.98
CA ASP A 183 -15.35 10.66 -11.06
C ASP A 183 -13.86 10.71 -11.44
N ASN A 184 -13.00 10.20 -10.56
CA ASN A 184 -11.56 10.12 -10.73
C ASN A 184 -11.04 8.73 -11.13
N ILE A 185 -11.92 7.76 -11.40
CA ILE A 185 -11.57 6.38 -11.72
C ILE A 185 -11.84 6.08 -13.19
N HIS A 186 -10.78 5.71 -13.91
CA HIS A 186 -10.81 5.40 -15.33
C HIS A 186 -10.33 3.97 -15.55
N ASN A 187 -11.27 3.07 -15.81
CA ASN A 187 -10.97 1.68 -16.06
C ASN A 187 -10.87 1.40 -17.58
N ILE A 188 -9.72 0.91 -18.03
CA ILE A 188 -9.40 0.74 -19.45
C ILE A 188 -9.19 -0.75 -19.74
N ALA A 189 -10.16 -1.36 -20.42
CA ALA A 189 -10.03 -2.70 -20.95
C ALA A 189 -9.20 -2.66 -22.26
N VAL A 190 -8.02 -3.27 -22.23
CA VAL A 190 -7.07 -3.28 -23.36
C VAL A 190 -7.24 -4.57 -24.16
N THR A 191 -7.48 -4.45 -25.46
CA THR A 191 -7.46 -5.59 -26.39
C THR A 191 -6.01 -6.07 -26.57
N GLY A 192 -5.59 -7.00 -25.72
CA GLY A 192 -4.22 -7.50 -25.64
C GLY A 192 -4.04 -8.43 -24.44
N ASN A 193 -2.81 -8.60 -23.97
CA ASN A 193 -2.46 -9.34 -22.77
C ASN A 193 -1.97 -8.41 -21.65
N PHE A 194 -1.60 -8.98 -20.49
CA PHE A 194 -1.12 -8.21 -19.35
C PHE A 194 0.23 -7.51 -19.62
N ASP A 195 1.12 -8.13 -20.39
CA ASP A 195 2.42 -7.55 -20.75
C ASP A 195 2.23 -6.32 -21.63
N ASP A 196 1.24 -6.33 -22.55
CA ASP A 196 0.88 -5.15 -23.35
C ASP A 196 0.45 -3.98 -22.45
N CYS A 197 -0.38 -4.26 -21.42
CA CYS A 197 -0.78 -3.25 -20.44
C CYS A 197 0.44 -2.70 -19.67
N GLN A 198 1.34 -3.57 -19.23
CA GLN A 198 2.57 -3.15 -18.55
C GLN A 198 3.49 -2.32 -19.46
N GLN A 199 3.58 -2.68 -20.73
CA GLN A 199 4.37 -1.94 -21.72
C GLN A 199 3.82 -0.54 -21.94
N MET A 200 2.49 -0.39 -22.08
CA MET A 200 1.85 0.92 -22.20
C MET A 200 2.15 1.80 -20.98
N VAL A 201 2.00 1.26 -19.76
CA VAL A 201 2.35 1.99 -18.53
C VAL A 201 3.82 2.43 -18.55
N LYS A 202 4.76 1.53 -18.89
CA LYS A 202 6.19 1.86 -18.98
C LYS A 202 6.47 2.96 -20.00
N GLN A 203 5.82 2.91 -21.16
CA GLN A 203 5.96 3.93 -22.20
C GLN A 203 5.45 5.30 -21.73
N SER A 204 4.33 5.34 -21.00
CA SER A 204 3.80 6.58 -20.41
C SER A 204 4.75 7.21 -19.37
N PHE A 205 5.57 6.42 -18.67
CA PHE A 205 6.62 6.97 -17.80
C PHE A 205 7.78 7.59 -18.58
N ALA A 206 8.07 7.09 -19.78
CA ALA A 206 9.13 7.60 -20.65
C ALA A 206 8.71 8.86 -21.43
N ASP A 207 7.43 9.00 -21.77
CA ASP A 207 6.85 10.18 -22.43
C ASP A 207 5.64 10.69 -21.65
N GLN A 208 5.83 11.79 -20.92
CA GLN A 208 4.79 12.45 -20.12
C GLN A 208 4.27 13.73 -20.78
N SER A 209 4.54 13.96 -22.08
CA SER A 209 4.10 15.15 -22.81
C SER A 209 2.59 15.36 -22.79
N PHE A 210 1.82 14.27 -22.61
CA PHE A 210 0.37 14.26 -22.53
C PHE A 210 -0.21 14.85 -21.22
N LEU A 211 0.61 15.10 -20.20
CA LEU A 211 0.11 15.48 -18.87
C LEU A 211 -0.18 16.98 -18.67
N ALA A 212 0.06 17.84 -19.66
CA ALA A 212 -0.28 19.28 -19.63
C ALA A 212 0.06 19.99 -18.29
N GLY A 213 1.21 19.68 -17.69
CA GLY A 213 1.66 20.23 -16.40
C GLY A 213 1.30 19.41 -15.15
N GLY A 214 0.60 18.28 -15.31
CA GLY A 214 0.41 17.25 -14.29
C GLY A 214 1.63 16.34 -14.12
N GLN A 215 1.57 15.46 -13.11
CA GLN A 215 2.61 14.49 -12.80
C GLN A 215 2.08 13.07 -12.94
N LEU A 216 2.86 12.18 -13.57
CA LEU A 216 2.55 10.75 -13.58
C LEU A 216 3.17 10.09 -12.35
N GLY A 217 2.35 9.40 -11.57
CA GLY A 217 2.75 8.55 -10.47
C GLY A 217 2.49 7.08 -10.78
N ALA A 218 3.27 6.20 -10.17
CA ALA A 218 3.03 4.76 -10.20
C ALA A 218 2.51 4.29 -8.84
N VAL A 219 1.35 3.63 -8.81
CA VAL A 219 0.94 2.78 -7.68
C VAL A 219 1.27 1.35 -8.04
N ASN A 220 2.54 1.01 -7.90
CA ASN A 220 3.09 -0.31 -8.19
C ASN A 220 3.53 -1.00 -6.89
N SER A 221 3.94 -2.27 -6.98
CA SER A 221 4.31 -3.08 -5.82
C SER A 221 5.59 -2.65 -5.11
N ILE A 222 6.28 -1.63 -5.64
CA ILE A 222 7.57 -1.16 -5.12
C ILE A 222 7.46 0.15 -4.33
N ASN A 223 6.27 0.77 -4.25
CA ASN A 223 6.09 1.97 -3.45
C ASN A 223 6.31 1.66 -1.96
N TRP A 224 7.24 2.38 -1.33
CA TRP A 224 7.63 2.15 0.06
C TRP A 224 6.44 2.14 1.03
N ALA A 225 5.48 3.05 0.86
CA ALA A 225 4.33 3.15 1.75
C ALA A 225 3.45 1.89 1.74
N ARG A 226 3.47 1.11 0.65
CA ARG A 226 2.79 -0.19 0.62
C ARG A 226 3.45 -1.18 1.55
N ILE A 227 4.77 -1.34 1.42
CA ILE A 227 5.57 -2.25 2.25
C ILE A 227 5.45 -1.84 3.72
N MET A 228 5.62 -0.56 4.01
CA MET A 228 5.51 0.01 5.36
C MET A 228 4.18 -0.34 6.05
N ALA A 229 3.05 -0.25 5.34
CA ALA A 229 1.75 -0.59 5.89
C ALA A 229 1.60 -2.10 6.19
N GLN A 230 2.30 -2.95 5.44
CA GLN A 230 2.28 -4.40 5.62
C GLN A 230 3.01 -4.86 6.89
N ILE A 231 4.00 -4.09 7.36
CA ILE A 231 4.74 -4.37 8.61
C ILE A 231 3.77 -4.57 9.79
N VAL A 232 2.66 -3.83 9.80
CA VAL A 232 1.70 -3.79 10.91
C VAL A 232 1.11 -5.16 11.22
N TYR A 233 0.71 -5.95 10.22
CA TYR A 233 0.07 -7.24 10.49
C TYR A 233 1.05 -8.29 10.99
N TYR A 234 2.36 -8.13 10.74
CA TYR A 234 3.39 -8.98 11.34
C TYR A 234 3.50 -8.73 12.84
N PHE A 235 3.55 -7.46 13.27
CA PHE A 235 3.48 -7.12 14.69
C PHE A 235 2.18 -7.64 15.29
N TYR A 236 1.04 -7.38 14.63
CA TYR A 236 -0.29 -7.78 15.10
C TYR A 236 -0.38 -9.29 15.35
N ALA A 237 0.03 -10.09 14.37
CA ALA A 237 -0.01 -11.53 14.47
C ALA A 237 1.02 -12.07 15.48
N ALA A 238 2.24 -11.53 15.49
CA ALA A 238 3.30 -11.98 16.38
C ALA A 238 2.92 -11.79 17.85
N VAL A 239 2.42 -10.60 18.23
CA VAL A 239 2.04 -10.34 19.62
C VAL A 239 0.83 -11.15 20.06
N ALA A 240 -0.11 -11.43 19.13
CA ALA A 240 -1.28 -12.26 19.41
C ALA A 240 -0.93 -13.73 19.74
N VAL A 241 0.21 -14.23 19.24
CA VAL A 241 0.67 -15.61 19.52
C VAL A 241 1.84 -15.67 20.50
N GLY A 242 2.12 -14.60 21.25
CA GLY A 242 3.11 -14.61 22.34
C GLY A 242 4.50 -14.09 21.98
N GLY A 243 4.64 -13.39 20.87
CA GLY A 243 5.75 -12.45 20.69
C GLY A 243 5.59 -11.27 21.67
N PRO A 244 6.68 -10.66 22.16
CA PRO A 244 8.08 -10.96 21.85
C PRO A 244 8.71 -12.05 22.74
N GLN A 245 7.97 -12.70 23.64
CA GLN A 245 8.54 -13.67 24.61
C GLN A 245 8.99 -14.98 23.94
N ARG A 246 8.45 -15.30 22.76
CA ARG A 246 8.92 -16.40 21.92
C ARG A 246 9.03 -15.98 20.45
N PRO A 247 9.94 -16.58 19.67
CA PRO A 247 10.00 -16.36 18.23
C PRO A 247 8.72 -16.87 17.54
N VAL A 248 8.33 -16.19 16.47
CA VAL A 248 7.20 -16.53 15.61
C VAL A 248 7.72 -16.68 14.19
N SER A 249 7.25 -17.70 13.47
CA SER A 249 7.62 -17.93 12.07
C SER A 249 6.43 -17.63 11.17
N PHE A 250 6.72 -17.03 10.02
CA PHE A 250 5.73 -16.71 8.99
C PHE A 250 6.06 -17.46 7.70
N SER A 251 5.02 -18.01 7.06
CA SER A 251 5.09 -18.56 5.71
C SER A 251 4.22 -17.71 4.80
N VAL A 252 4.80 -17.11 3.76
CA VAL A 252 4.16 -16.06 2.97
C VAL A 252 4.06 -16.50 1.51
N PRO A 253 2.87 -16.69 0.94
CA PRO A 253 2.71 -16.98 -0.49
C PRO A 253 3.17 -15.77 -1.31
N THR A 254 4.36 -15.88 -1.89
CA THR A 254 5.10 -14.71 -2.38
C THR A 254 5.10 -14.59 -3.90
N GLY A 255 4.74 -13.39 -4.38
CA GLY A 255 4.96 -12.94 -5.76
C GLY A 255 6.15 -11.97 -5.85
N ASN A 256 5.87 -10.67 -5.88
CA ASN A 256 6.89 -9.60 -6.01
C ASN A 256 7.65 -9.25 -4.71
N PHE A 257 7.72 -10.17 -3.74
CA PHE A 257 8.51 -10.06 -2.51
C PHE A 257 8.11 -8.98 -1.48
N GLY A 258 7.27 -8.00 -1.83
CA GLY A 258 6.94 -6.87 -0.93
C GLY A 258 6.28 -7.26 0.40
N ASP A 259 5.51 -8.35 0.42
CA ASP A 259 4.85 -8.87 1.64
C ASP A 259 5.89 -9.41 2.63
N ILE A 260 6.65 -10.43 2.25
CA ILE A 260 7.71 -11.03 3.10
C ILE A 260 8.89 -10.09 3.39
N TYR A 261 9.05 -9.00 2.63
CA TYR A 261 10.06 -7.99 2.90
C TYR A 261 9.65 -7.03 4.03
N ALA A 262 8.34 -6.84 4.25
CA ALA A 262 7.81 -6.06 5.36
C ALA A 262 8.01 -6.79 6.70
#